data_AF-A0A954UJB4-F1
#
_entry.id   AF-A0A954UJB4-F1
#
_cell.length_a   1.000
_cell.length_b   1.000
_cell.length_c   1.000
_cell.angle_alpha   90.00
_cell.angle_beta   90.00
_cell.angle_gamma   90.00
#
_symmetry.space_group_name_H-M   'P 1'
#
loop_
_entity.id
_entity.type
_entity.pdbx_description
1 polymer ?
#
loop_
_entity_poly.entity_id
_entity_poly.type
_entity_poly.pdbx_seq_one_letter_code
_entity_poly.pdbx_strand_id
1 'polypeptide(L)'
;MRIARRFAVVVAALFICTLASVANAQGLTLGTGASTPDAVSLIYDPATGNLSMDSGSVSVTTLEVKSAGGMFNAEAANKNGDFVPPFDVASAAKLFRLTTNGVNSLNFNDGVLPTGLSADALLADLSVNGSIKPSGGLGNAPGGGPYLYVVPEPSSILLAACGLLGVLGLRRK
;
A
#
# COMPACT_ATOMS: atom_id res chain seq x y z
N MET A 1 -30.31 47.95 5.76
CA MET A 1 -29.57 47.11 6.74
C MET A 1 -30.32 45.82 7.07
N ARG A 2 -30.38 44.85 6.15
CA ARG A 2 -31.06 43.55 6.36
C ARG A 2 -30.34 42.36 5.66
N ILE A 3 -29.02 42.45 5.50
CA ILE A 3 -28.22 41.40 4.81
C ILE A 3 -27.24 40.69 5.78
N ALA A 4 -26.94 41.29 6.93
CA ALA A 4 -25.95 40.75 7.87
C ALA A 4 -26.44 39.63 8.80
N ARG A 5 -27.73 39.24 8.76
CA ARG A 5 -28.30 38.26 9.71
C ARG A 5 -28.55 36.86 9.16
N ARG A 6 -28.28 36.61 7.87
CA ARG A 6 -28.47 35.27 7.27
C ARG A 6 -27.18 34.47 7.07
N PHE A 7 -26.02 35.04 7.39
CA PHE A 7 -24.72 34.36 7.25
C PHE A 7 -24.30 33.55 8.48
N ALA A 8 -24.94 33.75 9.64
CA ALA A 8 -24.50 33.12 10.89
C ALA A 8 -25.08 31.71 11.15
N VAL A 9 -26.04 31.24 10.35
CA VAL A 9 -26.75 29.97 10.61
C VAL A 9 -26.35 28.84 9.66
N VAL A 10 -25.67 29.13 8.55
CA VAL A 10 -25.21 28.09 7.60
C VAL A 10 -23.82 27.55 7.97
N VAL A 11 -23.04 28.27 8.77
CA VAL A 11 -21.66 27.87 9.15
C VAL A 11 -21.64 26.86 10.31
N ALA A 12 -22.72 26.76 11.10
CA ALA A 12 -22.77 25.88 12.27
C ALA A 12 -23.22 24.43 11.98
N ALA A 13 -23.72 24.14 10.76
CA ALA A 13 -24.20 22.81 10.38
C ALA A 13 -23.18 21.99 9.56
N LEU A 14 -22.03 22.57 9.21
CA LEU A 14 -20.97 21.87 8.46
C LEU A 14 -19.89 21.25 9.38
N PHE A 15 -20.11 21.27 10.70
CA PHE A 15 -19.09 20.89 11.69
C PHE A 15 -19.39 19.60 12.47
N ILE A 16 -20.47 18.89 12.12
CA ILE A 16 -20.89 17.69 12.86
C ILE A 16 -21.41 16.65 11.87
N CYS A 17 -20.51 16.04 11.09
CA CYS A 17 -20.73 14.73 10.47
C CYS A 17 -19.48 14.18 9.80
N THR A 18 -18.40 14.03 10.56
CA THR A 18 -17.50 12.89 10.35
C THR A 18 -17.13 12.38 11.72
N LEU A 19 -18.01 11.52 12.23
CA LEU A 19 -17.67 10.55 13.26
C LEU A 19 -16.30 10.01 12.89
N ALA A 20 -15.33 10.22 13.78
CA ALA A 20 -14.09 9.49 13.77
C ALA A 20 -14.46 8.01 13.91
N SER A 21 -14.58 7.31 12.78
CA SER A 21 -14.15 5.93 12.78
C SER A 21 -12.68 6.01 13.17
N VAL A 22 -12.38 5.70 14.43
CA VAL A 22 -11.05 5.28 14.83
C VAL A 22 -10.83 3.93 14.15
N ALA A 23 -10.72 3.95 12.83
CA ALA A 23 -10.06 2.91 12.10
C ALA A 23 -8.60 3.13 12.45
N ASN A 24 -8.03 2.17 13.14
CA ASN A 24 -6.60 2.07 13.36
C ASN A 24 -5.89 1.78 12.02
N ALA A 25 -6.25 2.50 10.95
CA ALA A 25 -5.65 2.41 9.64
C ALA A 25 -4.26 3.02 9.80
N GLN A 26 -3.26 2.16 9.83
CA GLN A 26 -1.90 2.63 9.81
C GLN A 26 -1.63 3.12 8.39
N GLY A 27 -1.37 4.41 8.25
CA GLY A 27 -1.05 5.01 6.96
C GLY A 27 0.12 4.26 6.34
N LEU A 28 -0.01 3.92 5.07
CA LEU A 28 1.09 3.40 4.28
C LEU A 28 2.09 4.54 4.09
N THR A 29 3.36 4.28 4.33
CA THR A 29 4.44 5.28 4.15
C THR A 29 5.43 4.79 3.12
N LEU A 30 6.06 5.71 2.39
CA LEU A 30 7.07 5.30 1.42
C LEU A 30 8.33 4.82 2.15
N GLY A 31 8.79 3.62 1.85
CA GLY A 31 10.07 3.12 2.35
C GLY A 31 11.23 3.62 1.48
N THR A 32 12.28 4.16 2.10
CA THR A 32 13.52 4.53 1.41
C THR A 32 14.59 3.44 1.61
N GLY A 33 14.74 2.51 0.67
CA GLY A 33 15.83 1.52 0.68
C GLY A 33 15.38 0.05 0.60
N ALA A 34 16.30 -0.88 0.85
CA ALA A 34 15.95 -2.30 1.03
C ALA A 34 15.04 -2.45 2.26
N SER A 35 14.12 -3.42 2.24
CA SER A 35 13.20 -3.73 3.34
C SER A 35 13.96 -3.68 4.67
N THR A 36 13.55 -2.79 5.58
CA THR A 36 14.15 -2.74 6.91
C THR A 36 13.94 -4.09 7.60
N PRO A 37 14.96 -4.67 8.26
CA PRO A 37 14.79 -5.94 8.95
C PRO A 37 13.62 -5.85 9.93
N ASP A 38 12.75 -6.85 9.90
CA ASP A 38 11.58 -6.96 10.79
C ASP A 38 10.54 -5.84 10.64
N ALA A 39 10.58 -5.09 9.54
CA ALA A 39 9.55 -4.12 9.18
C ALA A 39 8.50 -4.77 8.29
N VAL A 40 7.23 -4.37 8.46
CA VAL A 40 6.15 -4.82 7.56
C VAL A 40 6.20 -3.97 6.29
N SER A 41 6.51 -4.63 5.19
CA SER A 41 6.78 -4.01 3.89
C SER A 41 5.81 -4.57 2.86
N LEU A 42 5.06 -3.71 2.17
CA LEU A 42 4.38 -4.05 0.95
C LEU A 42 5.29 -3.73 -0.24
N ILE A 43 5.40 -4.68 -1.15
CA ILE A 43 6.24 -4.59 -2.33
C ILE A 43 5.33 -4.67 -3.54
N TYR A 44 5.34 -3.61 -4.34
CA TYR A 44 4.60 -3.53 -5.58
C TYR A 44 5.56 -3.60 -6.77
N ASP A 45 5.29 -4.51 -7.69
CA ASP A 45 6.02 -4.64 -8.95
C ASP A 45 5.22 -4.00 -10.10
N PRO A 46 5.67 -2.84 -10.63
CA PRO A 46 4.97 -2.15 -11.71
C PRO A 46 4.98 -2.91 -13.03
N ALA A 47 5.92 -3.84 -13.24
CA ALA A 47 6.00 -4.60 -14.48
C ALA A 47 4.91 -5.68 -14.57
N THR A 48 4.60 -6.32 -13.44
CA THR A 48 3.65 -7.43 -13.34
C THR A 48 2.31 -7.04 -12.71
N GLY A 49 2.23 -5.89 -12.04
CA GLY A 49 1.06 -5.49 -11.27
C GLY A 49 0.89 -6.33 -10.00
N ASN A 50 1.95 -7.01 -9.56
CA ASN A 50 1.94 -7.84 -8.37
C ASN A 50 2.07 -6.97 -7.12
N LEU A 51 1.34 -7.36 -6.07
CA LEU A 51 1.52 -6.86 -4.72
C LEU A 51 1.96 -8.01 -3.84
N SER A 52 2.97 -7.80 -3.01
CA SER A 52 3.39 -8.76 -2.00
C SER A 52 3.65 -8.07 -0.67
N MET A 53 3.74 -8.84 0.41
CA MET A 53 4.10 -8.39 1.74
C MET A 53 5.26 -9.24 2.24
N ASP A 54 6.21 -8.59 2.89
CA ASP A 54 7.33 -9.19 3.62
C ASP A 54 7.44 -8.49 4.97
N SER A 55 7.55 -9.26 6.04
CA SER A 55 7.68 -8.76 7.41
C SER A 55 8.91 -9.29 8.15
N GLY A 56 9.87 -9.88 7.42
CA GLY A 56 11.10 -10.42 8.02
C GLY A 56 10.80 -11.52 9.03
N SER A 57 11.22 -11.35 10.30
CA SER A 57 10.95 -12.33 11.37
C SER A 57 9.59 -12.15 12.06
N VAL A 58 8.85 -11.08 11.78
CA VAL A 58 7.54 -10.80 12.40
C VAL A 58 6.44 -11.57 11.68
N SER A 59 5.60 -12.27 12.42
CA SER A 59 4.43 -12.94 11.83
C SER A 59 3.21 -12.03 11.84
N VAL A 60 2.69 -11.71 10.66
CA VAL A 60 1.45 -10.97 10.44
C VAL A 60 0.26 -11.91 10.55
N THR A 61 -0.69 -11.61 11.44
CA THR A 61 -1.90 -12.42 11.67
C THR A 61 -3.09 -11.93 10.88
N THR A 62 -3.21 -10.61 10.68
CA THR A 62 -4.22 -10.01 9.82
C THR A 62 -3.57 -9.00 8.88
N LEU A 63 -4.04 -8.97 7.64
CA LEU A 63 -3.67 -7.95 6.66
C LEU A 63 -4.92 -7.54 5.88
N GLU A 64 -5.18 -6.25 5.85
CA GLU A 64 -6.21 -5.60 5.08
C GLU A 64 -5.55 -4.52 4.22
N VAL A 65 -5.74 -4.58 2.91
CA VAL A 65 -5.34 -3.52 1.98
C VAL A 65 -6.60 -3.00 1.32
N LYS A 66 -6.87 -1.71 1.45
CA LYS A 66 -8.02 -1.03 0.85
C LYS A 66 -7.55 -0.07 -0.23
N SER A 67 -8.31 0.02 -1.31
CA SER A 67 -8.12 0.96 -2.41
C SER A 67 -9.34 1.86 -2.47
N ALA A 68 -9.13 3.17 -2.37
CA ALA A 68 -10.22 4.15 -2.45
C ALA A 68 -10.84 4.21 -3.85
N GLY A 69 -10.01 4.05 -4.89
CA GLY A 69 -10.37 4.05 -6.30
C GLY A 69 -10.82 2.71 -6.85
N GLY A 70 -10.81 1.64 -6.04
CA GLY A 70 -11.24 0.31 -6.47
C GLY A 70 -10.29 -0.33 -7.49
N MET A 71 -8.98 -0.24 -7.25
CA MET A 71 -7.93 -0.65 -8.18
C MET A 71 -7.68 -2.15 -8.21
N PHE A 72 -8.24 -2.94 -7.29
CA PHE A 72 -7.93 -4.37 -7.23
C PHE A 72 -8.67 -5.18 -8.28
N ASN A 73 -7.93 -6.08 -8.93
CA ASN A 73 -8.50 -7.13 -9.74
C ASN A 73 -8.78 -8.38 -8.88
N ALA A 74 -10.04 -8.57 -8.52
CA ALA A 74 -10.47 -9.70 -7.69
C ALA A 74 -10.24 -11.06 -8.36
N GLU A 75 -10.30 -11.15 -9.69
CA GLU A 75 -10.06 -12.41 -10.41
C GLU A 75 -8.59 -12.81 -10.36
N ALA A 76 -7.68 -11.86 -10.48
CA ALA A 76 -6.24 -12.09 -10.38
C ALA A 76 -5.83 -12.52 -8.96
N ALA A 77 -6.40 -11.89 -7.94
CA ALA A 77 -6.16 -12.25 -6.54
C ALA A 77 -6.61 -13.68 -6.20
N ASN A 78 -7.64 -14.19 -6.88
CA ASN A 78 -8.24 -15.51 -6.62
C ASN A 78 -7.65 -16.67 -7.47
N LYS A 79 -6.69 -16.40 -8.37
CA LYS A 79 -6.25 -17.37 -9.39
C LYS A 79 -5.39 -18.53 -8.90
N ASN A 80 -4.66 -18.37 -7.79
CA ASN A 80 -3.78 -19.41 -7.27
C ASN A 80 -4.41 -20.11 -6.07
N GLY A 81 -4.74 -21.40 -6.22
CA GLY A 81 -5.26 -22.26 -5.14
C GLY A 81 -4.35 -22.41 -3.91
N ASP A 82 -3.19 -21.75 -3.87
CA ASP A 82 -2.34 -21.55 -2.69
C ASP A 82 -2.98 -20.61 -1.65
N PHE A 83 -4.05 -19.90 -2.05
CA PHE A 83 -4.89 -19.07 -1.21
C PHE A 83 -6.15 -19.83 -0.81
N VAL A 84 -6.03 -20.79 0.11
CA VAL A 84 -7.19 -21.42 0.74
C VAL A 84 -7.95 -20.34 1.53
N PRO A 85 -9.29 -20.22 1.38
CA PRO A 85 -10.14 -19.24 2.08
C PRO A 85 -9.83 -19.11 3.59
N PRO A 86 -10.03 -17.93 4.20
CA PRO A 86 -10.94 -16.87 3.75
C PRO A 86 -10.16 -15.62 3.33
N PHE A 87 -9.77 -15.56 2.06
CA PHE A 87 -9.60 -14.26 1.43
C PHE A 87 -10.98 -13.74 1.10
N ASP A 88 -11.41 -12.68 1.78
CA ASP A 88 -12.61 -11.98 1.38
C ASP A 88 -12.21 -10.92 0.35
N VAL A 89 -12.11 -11.36 -0.91
CA VAL A 89 -11.92 -10.48 -2.08
C VAL A 89 -13.29 -10.07 -2.63
N ALA A 90 -14.25 -9.72 -1.75
CA ALA A 90 -15.61 -9.39 -2.15
C ALA A 90 -15.74 -8.14 -3.05
N SER A 91 -14.66 -7.38 -3.27
CA SER A 91 -14.72 -6.20 -4.14
C SER A 91 -13.36 -5.74 -4.63
N ALA A 92 -13.36 -4.97 -5.73
CA ALA A 92 -12.19 -4.23 -6.23
C ALA A 92 -11.64 -3.19 -5.22
N ALA A 93 -12.35 -2.91 -4.13
CA ALA A 93 -11.97 -1.94 -3.12
C ALA A 93 -11.13 -2.52 -1.97
N LYS A 94 -11.04 -3.85 -1.82
CA LYS A 94 -10.38 -4.45 -0.65
C LYS A 94 -9.78 -5.83 -0.90
N LEU A 95 -8.58 -6.03 -0.36
CA LEU A 95 -7.92 -7.31 -0.14
C LEU A 95 -7.87 -7.59 1.38
N PHE A 96 -8.19 -8.81 1.81
CA PHE A 96 -8.16 -9.19 3.22
C PHE A 96 -7.64 -10.60 3.43
N ARG A 97 -6.77 -10.77 4.42
CA ARG A 97 -6.29 -12.07 4.88
C ARG A 97 -6.28 -12.14 6.41
N LEU A 98 -6.78 -13.25 6.93
CA LEU A 98 -6.64 -13.67 8.33
C LEU A 98 -5.89 -15.00 8.39
N THR A 99 -4.86 -15.10 9.22
CA THR A 99 -4.09 -16.32 9.46
C THR A 99 -3.88 -16.54 10.96
N THR A 100 -4.24 -17.71 11.44
CA THR A 100 -4.18 -18.09 12.86
C THR A 100 -2.74 -18.33 13.34
N ASN A 101 -1.86 -18.81 12.47
CA ASN A 101 -0.45 -19.07 12.80
C ASN A 101 0.46 -17.88 12.51
N GLY A 102 -0.05 -16.88 11.78
CA GLY A 102 0.75 -15.79 11.26
C GLY A 102 1.51 -16.18 9.99
N VAL A 103 1.90 -15.19 9.21
CA VAL A 103 2.72 -15.34 8.00
C VAL A 103 3.76 -14.24 7.94
N ASN A 104 4.93 -14.57 7.42
CA ASN A 104 6.04 -13.62 7.29
C ASN A 104 6.17 -13.08 5.85
N SER A 105 5.56 -13.78 4.88
CA SER A 105 5.48 -13.33 3.50
C SER A 105 4.12 -13.69 2.91
N LEU A 106 3.62 -12.80 2.06
CA LEU A 106 2.41 -12.98 1.27
C LEU A 106 2.67 -12.50 -0.14
N ASN A 107 2.26 -13.27 -1.13
CA ASN A 107 2.16 -12.82 -2.50
C ASN A 107 0.66 -12.66 -2.81
N PHE A 108 0.22 -11.63 -3.52
CA PHE A 108 -1.19 -11.50 -3.93
C PHE A 108 -1.42 -11.97 -5.37
N ASN A 109 -0.35 -12.25 -6.14
CA ASN A 109 -0.29 -12.61 -7.56
C ASN A 109 -0.17 -11.43 -8.52
N ASP A 110 0.30 -11.75 -9.71
CA ASP A 110 0.43 -10.82 -10.83
C ASP A 110 -0.95 -10.32 -11.28
N GLY A 111 -1.00 -9.04 -11.66
CA GLY A 111 -2.21 -8.39 -12.15
C GLY A 111 -3.27 -8.06 -11.09
N VAL A 112 -2.94 -8.16 -9.80
CA VAL A 112 -3.83 -7.72 -8.70
C VAL A 112 -4.04 -6.21 -8.71
N LEU A 113 -3.01 -5.45 -9.12
CA LEU A 113 -3.09 -4.02 -9.37
C LEU A 113 -2.77 -3.73 -10.85
N PRO A 114 -3.25 -2.59 -11.39
CA PRO A 114 -2.83 -2.10 -12.70
C PRO A 114 -1.32 -1.94 -12.78
N THR A 115 -0.70 -2.30 -13.91
CA THR A 115 0.75 -2.10 -14.13
C THR A 115 1.12 -0.62 -14.27
N GLY A 116 2.40 -0.30 -14.05
CA GLY A 116 2.93 1.06 -14.28
C GLY A 116 2.52 2.14 -13.27
N LEU A 117 1.89 1.76 -12.14
CA LEU A 117 1.54 2.70 -11.09
C LEU A 117 2.78 3.27 -10.38
N SER A 118 2.76 4.57 -10.15
CA SER A 118 3.78 5.23 -9.34
C SER A 118 3.54 4.97 -7.84
N ALA A 119 4.62 5.06 -7.07
CA ALA A 119 4.58 5.03 -5.61
C ALA A 119 3.58 6.04 -5.02
N ASP A 120 3.56 7.27 -5.54
CA ASP A 120 2.67 8.32 -5.05
C ASP A 120 1.20 8.03 -5.32
N ALA A 121 0.88 7.44 -6.48
CA ALA A 121 -0.49 7.03 -6.80
C ALA A 121 -0.97 5.94 -5.85
N LEU A 122 -0.10 4.97 -5.54
CA LEU A 122 -0.40 3.90 -4.59
C LEU A 122 -0.55 4.44 -3.17
N LEU A 123 0.28 5.37 -2.72
CA LEU A 123 0.16 5.98 -1.39
C LEU A 123 -1.10 6.84 -1.24
N ALA A 124 -1.54 7.50 -2.32
CA ALA A 124 -2.75 8.30 -2.31
C ALA A 124 -4.02 7.45 -2.27
N ASP A 125 -3.97 6.24 -2.83
CA ASP A 125 -5.15 5.38 -2.99
C ASP A 125 -5.23 4.23 -1.98
N LEU A 126 -4.07 3.67 -1.61
CA LEU A 126 -4.00 2.50 -0.76
C LEU A 126 -3.90 2.86 0.71
N SER A 127 -4.67 2.13 1.52
CA SER A 127 -4.52 2.10 2.97
C SER A 127 -4.34 0.68 3.45
N VAL A 128 -3.47 0.50 4.44
CA VAL A 128 -3.10 -0.81 4.95
C VAL A 128 -3.43 -0.88 6.44
N ASN A 129 -4.02 -1.99 6.86
CA ASN A 129 -4.25 -2.26 8.26
C ASN A 129 -3.97 -3.74 8.54
N GLY A 130 -3.70 -4.08 9.78
CA GLY A 130 -3.41 -5.45 10.14
C GLY A 130 -2.93 -5.58 11.57
N SER A 131 -2.53 -6.80 11.90
CA SER A 131 -2.06 -7.15 13.23
C SER A 131 -0.91 -8.13 13.14
N ILE A 132 -0.03 -8.05 14.13
CA ILE A 132 1.14 -8.92 14.26
C ILE A 132 1.01 -9.81 15.50
N LYS A 133 1.67 -10.96 15.49
CA LYS A 133 1.81 -11.85 16.65
C LYS A 133 2.99 -11.40 17.51
N PRO A 134 2.90 -11.41 18.86
CA PRO A 134 1.79 -11.88 19.70
C PRO A 134 0.63 -10.89 19.91
N SER A 135 0.85 -9.57 19.76
CA SER A 135 -0.22 -8.56 19.78
C SER A 135 0.30 -7.21 19.25
N GLY A 136 -0.50 -6.49 18.47
CA GLY A 136 -0.19 -5.13 18.01
C GLY A 136 -0.64 -4.89 16.58
N GLY A 137 -0.61 -3.61 16.15
CA GLY A 137 -0.74 -3.24 14.73
C GLY A 137 0.55 -3.47 13.95
N LEU A 138 0.50 -3.37 12.62
CA LEU A 138 1.66 -3.53 11.73
C LEU A 138 2.84 -2.60 12.08
N GLY A 139 2.56 -1.36 12.47
CA GLY A 139 3.55 -0.37 12.90
C GLY A 139 4.14 -0.60 14.28
N ASN A 140 3.66 -1.62 15.00
CA ASN A 140 4.31 -2.09 16.22
C ASN A 140 5.39 -3.15 15.92
N ALA A 141 5.61 -3.49 14.65
CA ALA A 141 6.71 -4.36 14.26
C ALA A 141 8.05 -3.72 14.68
N PRO A 142 9.08 -4.50 15.07
CA PRO A 142 10.36 -3.96 15.51
C PRO A 142 11.03 -3.03 14.47
N GLY A 143 10.85 -3.33 13.18
CA GLY A 143 11.31 -2.47 12.09
C GLY A 143 10.31 -1.38 11.66
N GLY A 144 9.14 -1.30 12.28
CA GLY A 144 8.05 -0.38 11.93
C GLY A 144 7.19 -0.82 10.75
N GLY A 145 6.39 0.10 10.21
CA GLY A 145 5.54 -0.09 9.03
C GLY A 145 4.08 0.33 9.24
N PRO A 146 3.20 0.07 8.27
CA PRO A 146 3.49 -0.54 6.97
C PRO A 146 4.24 0.42 6.02
N TYR A 147 5.28 -0.10 5.35
CA TYR A 147 6.01 0.62 4.30
C TYR A 147 5.60 0.14 2.92
N LEU A 148 5.61 1.02 1.92
CA LEU A 148 5.46 0.67 0.50
C LEU A 148 6.80 0.81 -0.22
N TYR A 149 7.17 -0.25 -0.93
CA TYR A 149 8.31 -0.30 -1.83
C TYR A 149 7.81 -0.58 -3.25
N VAL A 150 8.22 0.25 -4.20
CA VAL A 150 7.93 0.03 -5.63
C VAL A 150 9.22 -0.43 -6.30
N VAL A 151 9.15 -1.59 -6.97
CA VAL A 151 10.31 -2.13 -7.70
C VAL A 151 10.64 -1.21 -8.88
N PRO A 152 11.89 -0.73 -9.02
CA PRO A 152 12.26 0.09 -10.16
C PRO A 152 12.10 -0.65 -11.48
N GLU A 153 11.49 -0.01 -12.47
CA GLU A 153 11.40 -0.60 -13.81
C GLU A 153 12.80 -0.77 -14.43
N PRO A 154 13.11 -1.91 -15.09
CA PRO A 154 14.42 -2.17 -15.70
C PRO A 154 14.86 -1.08 -16.71
N SER A 155 13.90 -0.49 -17.41
CA SER A 155 14.06 0.62 -18.36
C SER A 155 14.62 1.89 -17.71
N SER A 156 14.23 2.19 -16.48
CA SER A 156 14.69 3.38 -15.74
C SER A 156 16.18 3.31 -15.41
N ILE A 157 16.69 2.11 -15.12
CA ILE A 157 18.11 1.87 -14.83
C ILE A 157 18.95 2.03 -16.10
N LEU A 158 18.48 1.48 -17.22
CA LEU A 158 19.14 1.62 -18.52
C LEU A 158 19.19 3.07 -18.99
N LEU A 159 18.08 3.82 -18.84
CA LEU A 159 18.05 5.23 -19.22
C LEU A 159 18.99 6.09 -18.35
N ALA A 160 19.05 5.84 -17.04
CA ALA A 160 19.99 6.51 -16.14
C ALA A 160 21.45 6.20 -16.51
N ALA A 161 21.77 4.95 -16.83
CA ALA A 161 23.10 4.53 -17.26
C ALA A 161 23.51 5.17 -18.61
N CYS A 162 22.60 5.17 -19.59
CA CYS A 162 22.83 5.83 -20.88
C CYS A 162 22.98 7.35 -20.74
N GLY A 163 22.21 7.99 -19.85
CA GLY A 163 22.34 9.41 -19.55
C GLY A 163 23.70 9.78 -18.96
N LEU A 164 24.20 8.97 -18.02
CA LEU A 164 25.51 9.17 -17.39
C LEU A 164 26.66 8.99 -18.39
N LEU A 165 26.57 7.99 -19.28
CA LEU A 165 27.53 7.79 -20.36
C LEU A 165 27.51 8.93 -21.39
N GLY A 166 26.32 9.50 -21.68
CA GLY A 166 26.18 10.66 -22.55
C GLY A 166 26.87 11.92 -21.99
N VAL A 167 26.70 12.20 -20.70
CA VAL A 167 27.33 13.36 -20.04
C VAL A 167 28.85 13.19 -19.93
N LEU A 168 29.34 11.98 -19.67
CA LEU A 168 30.78 11.68 -19.65
C LEU A 168 31.41 11.72 -21.05
N GLY A 169 30.67 11.31 -22.09
CA GLY A 169 31.11 11.40 -23.49
C GLY A 169 31.18 12.83 -24.01
N LEU A 170 30.27 13.72 -23.58
CA LEU A 170 30.26 15.14 -23.94
C LEU A 170 31.32 15.96 -23.20
N ARG A 171 31.85 15.48 -22.06
CA ARG A 171 32.96 16.14 -21.32
C ARG A 171 34.36 15.84 -21.87
N ARG A 172 34.49 14.93 -22.84
CA ARG A 172 35.78 14.54 -23.45
C ARG A 172 35.99 15.12 -24.86
N LYS A 173 35.13 16.03 -25.31
CA LYS A 173 35.37 16.93 -26.44
C LYS A 173 35.43 18.36 -25.93
#